data_AF-A0A7X5N2S5-F1
#
_entry.id   AF-A0A7X5N2S5-F1
#
_cell.length_a   1.000
_cell.length_b   1.000
_cell.length_c   1.000
_cell.angle_alpha   90.00
_cell.angle_beta   90.00
_cell.angle_gamma   90.00
#
_symmetry.space_group_name_H-M   'P 1'
#
loop_
_entity.id
_entity.type
_entity.pdbx_description
1 polymer ?
#
loop_
_entity_poly.entity_id
_entity_poly.type
_entity_poly.pdbx_seq_one_letter_code
_entity_poly.pdbx_strand_id
1 'polypeptide(L)'
;QLAAQQAFEAQPDRHPHRVVHYGHFIYRPLPALAAFDAGVDAFTGNSMFLEGHRQNTANFGDVRQSSLLVRFGQLTPAFVLQVLAPLLLVFLGYGAVAREQETGTLRALLLQGATR
;
A
#
# COMPACT_ATOMS: atom_id res chain seq x y z
N GLN A 1 14.32 7.17 17.80
CA GLN A 1 14.35 6.21 18.93
C GLN A 1 15.63 6.38 19.76
N LEU A 2 16.83 6.22 19.19
CA LEU A 2 18.11 6.43 19.91
C LEU A 2 18.21 7.79 20.63
N ALA A 3 17.85 8.89 19.95
CA ALA A 3 17.84 10.21 20.59
C ALA A 3 16.85 10.32 21.75
N ALA A 4 15.70 9.64 21.69
CA ALA A 4 14.72 9.61 22.78
C ALA A 4 15.22 8.78 23.97
N GLN A 5 15.91 7.66 23.70
CA GLN A 5 16.57 6.86 24.72
C GLN A 5 17.68 7.67 25.42
N GLN A 6 18.54 8.33 24.65
CA GLN A 6 19.58 9.21 25.19
C GLN A 6 18.99 10.36 26.01
N ALA A 7 17.91 10.98 25.54
CA ALA A 7 17.23 12.04 26.28
C ALA A 7 16.62 11.53 27.59
N PHE A 8 16.12 10.30 27.64
CA PHE A 8 15.63 9.66 28.86
C PHE A 8 16.78 9.40 29.84
N GLU A 9 17.88 8.82 29.36
CA GLU A 9 19.08 8.52 30.16
C GLU A 9 19.79 9.78 30.68
N ALA A 10 19.75 10.88 29.92
CA ALA A 10 20.37 12.17 30.27
C ALA A 10 19.62 12.95 31.37
N GLN A 11 18.64 12.34 32.05
CA GLN A 11 17.83 12.98 33.11
C GLN A 11 17.92 12.23 34.46
N PRO A 12 19.12 11.97 35.01
CA PRO A 12 19.31 11.13 36.19
C PRO A 12 18.64 11.68 37.47
N ASP A 13 18.53 13.01 37.60
CA ASP A 13 17.97 13.68 38.79
C ASP A 13 16.44 13.85 38.74
N ARG A 14 15.78 13.29 37.72
CA ARG A 14 14.31 13.33 37.59
C ARG A 14 13.73 11.96 37.93
N HIS A 15 12.62 11.96 38.66
CA HIS A 15 11.94 10.72 39.02
C HIS A 15 11.53 9.93 37.75
N PRO A 16 12.03 8.72 37.49
CA PRO A 16 11.85 8.02 36.21
C PRO A 16 10.38 7.83 35.81
N HIS A 17 9.52 7.54 36.79
CA HIS A 17 8.08 7.46 36.58
C HIS A 17 7.44 8.76 36.07
N ARG A 18 7.93 9.94 36.49
CA ARG A 18 7.42 11.21 35.97
C ARG A 18 7.94 11.46 34.55
N VAL A 19 9.14 10.99 34.24
CA VAL A 19 9.75 11.14 32.92
C VAL A 19 8.98 10.34 31.86
N VAL A 20 8.48 9.14 32.17
CA VAL A 20 7.73 8.32 31.21
C VAL A 20 6.39 8.95 30.77
N HIS A 21 5.85 9.90 31.54
CA HIS A 21 4.64 10.67 31.16
C HIS A 21 4.91 11.75 30.11
N TYR A 22 6.16 12.18 29.90
CA TYR A 22 6.48 13.12 28.81
C TYR A 22 6.56 12.43 27.46
N GLY A 23 6.79 11.11 27.45
CA GLY A 23 6.67 10.28 26.27
C GLY A 23 7.61 10.61 25.12
N HIS A 24 7.37 9.95 23.97
CA HIS A 24 7.99 10.28 22.68
C HIS A 24 7.22 9.63 21.52
N PHE A 25 7.49 10.06 20.29
CA PHE A 25 6.93 9.43 19.10
C PHE A 25 7.77 8.26 18.60
N ILE A 26 7.09 7.17 18.25
CA ILE A 26 7.62 6.10 17.43
C ILE A 26 6.99 6.15 16.04
N TYR A 27 7.75 5.65 15.06
CA TYR A 27 7.34 5.58 13.66
C TYR A 27 7.56 4.17 13.17
N ARG A 28 6.58 3.66 12.42
CA ARG A 28 6.71 2.38 11.73
C ARG A 28 7.46 2.62 10.41
N PRO A 29 8.58 1.93 10.16
CA PRO A 29 9.25 2.02 8.86
C PRO A 29 8.35 1.42 7.77
N LEU A 30 8.48 1.95 6.56
CA LEU A 30 7.80 1.38 5.39
C LEU A 30 8.26 -0.07 5.16
N PRO A 31 7.35 -1.00 4.86
CA PRO A 31 7.73 -2.35 4.49
C PRO A 31 8.55 -2.35 3.20
N ALA A 32 9.41 -3.36 3.01
CA ALA A 32 10.33 -3.42 1.87
C ALA A 32 9.63 -3.35 0.50
N LEU A 33 8.39 -3.84 0.41
CA LEU A 33 7.58 -3.83 -0.81
C LEU A 33 6.59 -2.65 -0.89
N ALA A 34 6.68 -1.65 -0.01
CA ALA A 34 5.75 -0.52 0.00
C ALA A 34 5.70 0.25 -1.33
N ALA A 35 6.83 0.31 -2.05
CA ALA A 35 6.90 0.93 -3.38
C ALA A 35 6.17 0.13 -4.46
N PHE A 36 6.00 -1.18 -4.25
CA PHE A 36 5.24 -2.06 -5.15
C PHE A 36 3.76 -2.10 -4.78
N ASP A 37 3.48 -2.29 -3.49
CA ASP A 37 2.16 -2.26 -2.88
C ASP A 37 2.27 -1.79 -1.41
N ALA A 38 1.65 -0.67 -1.09
CA ALA A 38 1.61 -0.13 0.27
C ALA A 38 0.61 -0.89 1.18
N GLY A 39 -0.22 -1.76 0.61
CA GLY A 39 -1.19 -2.57 1.34
C GLY A 39 -2.14 -1.73 2.20
N VAL A 40 -2.11 -1.95 3.51
CA VAL A 40 -2.98 -1.26 4.48
C VAL A 40 -2.32 -0.06 5.17
N ASP A 41 -1.14 0.38 4.70
CA ASP A 41 -0.39 1.46 5.35
C ASP A 41 -1.21 2.75 5.46
N ALA A 42 -1.96 3.09 4.41
CA ALA A 42 -2.82 4.27 4.38
C ALA A 42 -3.93 4.25 5.46
N PHE A 43 -4.31 3.07 5.96
CA PHE A 43 -5.39 2.88 6.94
C PHE A 43 -4.89 2.65 8.37
N THR A 44 -3.67 2.13 8.52
CA THR A 44 -3.14 1.69 9.82
C THR A 44 -2.36 2.77 10.56
N GLY A 45 -1.98 3.85 9.88
CA GLY A 45 -1.21 4.94 10.46
C GLY A 45 0.28 4.59 10.62
N ASN A 46 1.13 5.62 10.59
CA ASN A 46 2.60 5.47 10.60
C ASN A 46 3.21 5.75 11.98
N SER A 47 2.59 6.62 12.78
CA SER A 47 3.21 7.11 14.02
C SER A 47 2.37 6.80 15.24
N MET A 48 2.99 6.72 16.41
CA MET A 48 2.29 6.57 17.69
C MET A 48 3.04 7.33 18.77
N PHE A 49 2.31 8.01 19.65
CA PHE A 49 2.88 8.62 20.84
C PHE A 49 2.93 7.58 21.97
N LEU A 50 4.10 7.36 22.55
CA LEU A 50 4.29 6.47 23.69
C LEU A 50 4.35 7.28 24.96
N GLU A 51 3.54 6.92 25.95
CA GLU A 51 3.56 7.51 27.29
C GLU A 51 3.18 6.48 28.36
N GLY A 52 3.49 6.80 29.62
CA GLY A 52 3.12 5.97 30.76
C GLY A 52 1.60 5.81 30.89
N HIS A 53 1.17 4.60 31.27
CA HIS A 53 -0.23 4.26 31.61
C HIS A 53 -1.27 4.49 30.51
N ARG A 54 -0.87 4.84 29.28
CA ARG A 54 -1.79 5.05 28.17
C ARG A 54 -1.36 4.28 26.93
N GLN A 55 -2.27 3.46 26.43
CA GLN A 55 -2.13 2.80 25.13
C GLN A 55 -2.74 3.71 24.06
N ASN A 56 -1.92 4.57 23.48
CA ASN A 56 -2.35 5.40 22.37
C ASN A 56 -2.56 4.56 21.11
N THR A 57 -3.40 5.05 20.22
CA THR A 57 -3.59 4.44 18.89
C THR A 57 -2.59 5.01 17.90
N ALA A 58 -2.38 4.30 16.79
CA ALA A 58 -1.61 4.82 15.68
C ALA A 58 -2.30 6.06 15.08
N ASN A 59 -1.52 7.12 14.90
CA ASN A 59 -1.90 8.39 14.33
C ASN A 59 -1.48 8.49 12.86
N PHE A 60 -2.19 9.35 12.10
CA PHE A 60 -1.93 9.68 10.70
C PHE A 60 -2.07 8.50 9.72
N GLY A 61 -3.26 7.94 9.59
CA GLY A 61 -3.62 7.22 8.36
C GLY A 61 -3.97 8.24 7.28
N ASP A 62 -3.22 8.25 6.17
CA ASP A 62 -3.40 9.17 5.02
C ASP A 62 -4.85 9.27 4.56
N VAL A 63 -5.65 8.22 4.76
CA VAL A 63 -7.06 8.16 4.37
C VAL A 63 -7.92 9.23 5.02
N ARG A 64 -7.55 9.73 6.20
CA ARG A 64 -8.28 10.83 6.86
C ARG A 64 -8.06 12.20 6.19
N GLN A 65 -7.01 12.36 5.39
CA GLN A 65 -6.70 13.61 4.67
C GLN A 65 -6.84 13.46 3.15
N SER A 66 -7.02 12.24 2.64
CA SER A 66 -7.13 11.99 1.21
C SER A 66 -8.57 12.13 0.69
N SER A 67 -8.72 12.62 -0.55
CA SER A 67 -10.01 12.69 -1.23
C SER A 67 -10.56 11.29 -1.59
N LEU A 68 -11.85 11.23 -1.97
CA LEU A 68 -12.50 10.03 -2.49
C LEU A 68 -11.73 9.31 -3.61
N LEU A 69 -10.81 10.01 -4.31
CA LEU A 69 -9.97 9.43 -5.36
C LEU A 69 -9.00 8.35 -4.86
N VAL A 70 -8.58 8.36 -3.59
CA VAL A 70 -7.71 7.28 -3.05
C VAL A 70 -8.39 5.91 -3.10
N ARG A 71 -9.74 5.85 -3.15
CA ARG A 71 -10.49 4.60 -3.30
C ARG A 71 -10.36 3.98 -4.69
N PHE A 72 -9.97 4.74 -5.71
CA PHE A 72 -9.70 4.20 -7.05
C PHE A 72 -8.30 3.57 -7.17
N GLY A 73 -7.55 3.55 -6.07
CA GLY A 73 -6.20 3.00 -6.02
C GLY A 73 -5.15 4.06 -6.35
N GLN A 74 -3.98 3.92 -5.74
CA GLN A 74 -2.79 4.64 -6.19
C GLN A 74 -2.22 3.94 -7.42
N LEU A 75 -1.59 4.71 -8.31
CA LEU A 75 -0.91 4.14 -9.48
C LEU A 75 0.38 3.43 -9.03
N THR A 76 0.26 2.20 -8.55
CA THR A 76 1.36 1.35 -8.11
C THR A 76 1.65 0.24 -9.14
N PRO A 77 2.85 -0.36 -9.12
CA PRO A 77 3.12 -1.55 -9.91
C PRO A 77 2.11 -2.68 -9.67
N ALA A 78 1.67 -2.89 -8.42
CA ALA A 78 0.63 -3.87 -8.11
C ALA A 78 -0.71 -3.54 -8.79
N PHE A 79 -1.15 -2.28 -8.75
CA PHE A 79 -2.39 -1.85 -9.41
C PHE A 79 -2.33 -2.07 -10.94
N VAL A 80 -1.19 -1.76 -11.56
CA VAL A 80 -0.99 -2.02 -13.00
C VAL A 80 -1.18 -3.51 -13.31
N LEU A 81 -0.57 -4.39 -12.53
CA LEU A 81 -0.64 -5.83 -12.78
C LEU A 81 -2.00 -6.45 -12.44
N GLN A 82 -2.68 -5.95 -11.42
CA GLN A 82 -3.95 -6.52 -10.95
C GLN A 82 -5.17 -5.97 -11.69
N VAL A 83 -5.11 -4.72 -12.16
CA VAL A 83 -6.27 -4.03 -12.77
C VAL A 83 -6.03 -3.73 -14.24
N LEU A 84 -4.95 -3.03 -14.56
CA LEU A 84 -4.74 -2.56 -15.94
C LEU A 84 -4.33 -3.69 -16.90
N ALA A 85 -3.43 -4.59 -16.46
CA ALA A 85 -2.96 -5.68 -17.30
C ALA A 85 -4.08 -6.67 -17.68
N PRO A 86 -4.96 -7.14 -16.77
CA PRO A 86 -6.08 -7.98 -17.15
C PRO A 86 -7.06 -7.30 -18.10
N LEU A 87 -7.37 -6.01 -17.88
CA LEU A 87 -8.22 -5.24 -18.78
C LEU A 87 -7.59 -5.14 -20.18
N LEU A 88 -6.29 -4.88 -20.26
CA LEU A 88 -5.56 -4.85 -21.52
C LEU A 88 -5.62 -6.21 -22.21
N LEU A 89 -5.40 -7.31 -21.49
CA LEU A 89 -5.49 -8.67 -22.04
C LEU A 89 -6.89 -8.98 -22.59
N VAL A 90 -7.95 -8.54 -21.90
CA VAL A 90 -9.33 -8.69 -22.38
C VAL A 90 -9.53 -7.92 -23.68
N PHE A 91 -9.12 -6.65 -23.75
CA PHE A 91 -9.30 -5.85 -24.96
C PHE A 91 -8.47 -6.35 -26.14
N LEU A 92 -7.20 -6.69 -25.91
CA LEU A 92 -6.33 -7.23 -26.95
C LEU A 92 -6.80 -8.61 -27.42
N GLY A 93 -7.18 -9.48 -26.49
CA GLY A 93 -7.70 -10.81 -26.78
C GLY A 93 -9.01 -10.73 -27.58
N TYR A 94 -9.95 -9.90 -27.15
CA TYR A 94 -11.18 -9.67 -27.88
C TYR A 94 -10.91 -9.08 -29.27
N GLY A 95 -10.06 -8.05 -29.36
CA GLY A 95 -9.69 -7.42 -30.63
C GLY A 95 -9.05 -8.40 -31.61
N ALA A 96 -8.18 -9.28 -31.13
CA ALA A 96 -7.58 -10.34 -31.95
C ALA A 96 -8.64 -11.29 -32.50
N VAL A 97 -9.55 -11.79 -31.65
CA VAL A 97 -10.61 -12.72 -32.07
C VAL A 97 -11.63 -12.03 -33.00
N ALA A 98 -12.02 -10.80 -32.71
CA ALA A 98 -12.96 -10.03 -33.53
C ALA A 98 -12.38 -9.79 -34.93
N ARG A 99 -11.10 -9.41 -35.02
CA ARG A 99 -10.41 -9.22 -36.30
C ARG A 99 -10.46 -10.47 -37.16
N GLU A 100 -10.12 -11.64 -36.62
CA GLU A 100 -10.14 -12.91 -37.38
C GLU A 100 -11.55 -13.35 -37.79
N GLN A 101 -12.59 -12.94 -37.04
CA GLN A 101 -13.98 -13.14 -37.44
C GLN A 101 -14.37 -12.25 -38.61
N GLU A 102 -14.03 -10.97 -38.55
CA GLU A 102 -14.33 -9.98 -39.61
C GLU A 102 -13.61 -10.31 -40.93
N THR A 103 -12.37 -10.81 -40.85
CA THR A 103 -11.61 -11.25 -42.03
C THR A 103 -11.94 -12.66 -42.50
N GLY A 104 -12.81 -13.38 -41.79
CA GLY A 104 -13.22 -14.76 -42.13
C GLY A 104 -12.14 -15.83 -41.94
N THR A 105 -11.00 -15.48 -41.35
CA THR A 105 -9.82 -16.35 -41.18
C THR A 105 -9.89 -17.21 -39.91
N LEU A 106 -10.81 -16.91 -38.98
CA LEU A 106 -10.96 -17.67 -37.73
C LEU A 106 -11.15 -19.18 -37.98
N ARG A 107 -11.95 -19.57 -38.97
CA ARG A 107 -12.17 -20.99 -39.30
C ARG A 107 -10.89 -21.67 -39.78
N ALA A 108 -10.09 -20.98 -40.60
CA ALA A 108 -8.82 -21.51 -41.09
C ALA A 108 -7.82 -21.70 -39.94
N LEU A 109 -7.76 -20.75 -39.00
CA LEU A 109 -6.91 -20.87 -37.80
C LEU A 109 -7.31 -22.07 -36.93
N LEU A 110 -8.61 -22.28 -36.69
CA LEU A 110 -9.11 -23.44 -35.93
C LEU A 110 -8.78 -24.76 -36.63
N LEU A 111 -8.89 -24.82 -37.97
CA LEU A 111 -8.49 -26.00 -38.76
C LEU A 111 -6.99 -26.28 -38.70
N GLN A 112 -6.16 -25.25 -38.50
CA GLN A 112 -4.70 -25.35 -38.34
C GLN A 112 -4.28 -25.73 -36.91
N GLY A 113 -5.22 -25.96 -35.99
CA GLY A 113 -4.96 -26.41 -34.63
C GLY A 113 -5.00 -25.32 -33.57
N ALA A 114 -5.43 -24.09 -33.90
CA ALA A 114 -5.80 -23.13 -32.87
C ALA A 114 -6.98 -23.69 -32.05
N THR A 115 -6.88 -23.65 -30.73
CA THR A 115 -7.93 -24.12 -29.82
C THR A 115 -8.78 -22.96 -29.33
N ARG A 116 -10.06 -23.23 -29.05
CA ARG A 116 -10.97 -22.30 -28.38
C ARG A 116 -10.64 -22.15 -26.90
#